data_AF-U6KBC0-F1
#
_entry.id   AF-U6KBC0-F1
#
_cell.length_a   1.000
_cell.length_b   1.000
_cell.length_c   1.000
_cell.angle_alpha   90.00
_cell.angle_beta   90.00
_cell.angle_gamma   90.00
#
_symmetry.space_group_name_H-M   'P 1'
#
loop_
_entity.id
_entity.type
_entity.pdbx_description
1 polymer ?
#
loop_
_entity_poly.entity_id
_entity_poly.type
_entity_poly.pdbx_seq_one_letter_code
_entity_poly.pdbx_strand_id
1 'polypeptide(L)'
;MLIVHFSIDGPQHLCRLVDVQKTQFPQRDRPIRLIVVDVDGTLTTNDGIFSTKNIEGFKRAKELGIEVAFATGKDPKATEDALGYDTLEAIGYFGFPGVFVNGAYVVDRQGDIIADGPLTKIQKDRLLRSFSAHGLGNVSFGKTPPGPVLGTRDDTYTSQYRAVVSDEPRKLDEVLPHLKEEFGEEIGFARWAARAFSAYRAEFNKGTGLRQLASRLNIDCEDILALGNADNDLSMFKEAGIAVCVEDGDDIAKDAADYITVKSSEGALFAVVQEIEKLGYYPRAFQQPETAERRLHRKAGNTVQMEILKDPKGQRRLLGYRYNLLKERQIRDNLTLAFLSRHMALSQWLPPTHSAIYKERETVKPSDEGAIFAMLETKKCKEAQNGICQAGEVQGALAKLQQMMQMEMVT
;
A
#
# COMPACT_ATOMS: atom_id res chain seq x y z
N MET A 1 -2.73 -51.53 65.83
CA MET A 1 -1.52 -50.90 66.37
C MET A 1 -0.62 -50.54 65.19
N LEU A 2 -0.27 -49.26 65.09
CA LEU A 2 0.66 -48.58 64.18
C LEU A 2 0.35 -48.43 62.67
N ILE A 3 0.17 -47.15 62.32
CA ILE A 3 0.31 -46.44 61.04
C ILE A 3 1.82 -46.35 60.69
N VAL A 4 2.24 -46.29 59.40
CA VAL A 4 3.07 -45.21 58.78
C VAL A 4 3.11 -45.31 57.22
N HIS A 5 2.79 -44.15 56.64
CA HIS A 5 2.97 -43.48 55.33
C HIS A 5 3.53 -44.13 54.05
N PHE A 6 2.83 -43.84 52.94
CA PHE A 6 3.39 -43.67 51.60
C PHE A 6 3.69 -42.17 51.35
N SER A 7 4.91 -41.87 50.91
CA SER A 7 5.32 -40.56 50.40
C SER A 7 5.03 -40.47 48.91
N ILE A 8 4.49 -39.34 48.47
CA ILE A 8 4.20 -38.98 47.09
C ILE A 8 5.41 -38.21 46.56
N ASP A 9 5.97 -38.61 45.41
CA ASP A 9 6.85 -37.75 44.61
C ASP A 9 6.45 -37.80 43.13
N GLY A 10 5.82 -36.69 42.69
CA GLY A 10 5.98 -36.10 41.35
C GLY A 10 5.21 -36.69 40.17
N PRO A 11 4.22 -35.97 39.59
CA PRO A 11 3.75 -36.28 38.25
C PRO A 11 4.78 -35.77 37.24
N GLN A 12 5.46 -36.68 36.56
CA GLN A 12 6.14 -36.37 35.30
C GLN A 12 5.09 -35.83 34.32
N HIS A 13 5.20 -34.55 34.00
CA HIS A 13 4.39 -33.88 33.00
C HIS A 13 4.48 -34.64 31.67
N LEU A 14 3.47 -35.45 31.38
CA LEU A 14 3.07 -35.77 30.00
C LEU A 14 2.61 -34.45 29.36
N CYS A 15 3.54 -33.67 28.82
CA CYS A 15 3.22 -32.71 27.78
C CYS A 15 2.81 -33.50 26.54
N ARG A 16 1.53 -33.88 26.45
CA ARG A 16 0.90 -34.13 25.16
C ARG A 16 0.89 -32.78 24.45
N LEU A 17 1.80 -32.59 23.50
CA LEU A 17 1.60 -31.68 22.38
C LEU A 17 0.31 -32.14 21.71
N VAL A 18 -0.80 -31.53 22.09
CA VAL A 18 -2.01 -31.64 21.30
C VAL A 18 -1.72 -30.79 20.09
N ASP A 19 -1.40 -31.47 18.99
CA ASP A 19 -1.38 -30.92 17.65
C ASP A 19 -2.82 -30.47 17.36
N VAL A 20 -3.20 -29.30 17.88
CA VAL A 20 -4.50 -28.70 17.58
C VAL A 20 -4.37 -28.29 16.12
N GLN A 21 -4.79 -29.17 15.23
CA GLN A 21 -4.84 -28.86 13.81
C GLN A 21 -5.73 -27.63 13.66
N LYS A 22 -5.12 -26.47 13.40
CA LYS A 22 -5.78 -25.17 13.18
C LYS A 22 -6.46 -25.12 11.81
N THR A 23 -7.11 -26.23 11.45
CA THR A 23 -7.73 -26.48 10.13
C THR A 23 -9.21 -26.18 10.13
N GLN A 24 -9.79 -25.81 11.27
CA GLN A 24 -11.16 -25.35 11.38
C GLN A 24 -11.21 -23.84 11.54
N PHE A 25 -11.93 -23.18 10.64
CA PHE A 25 -12.13 -21.73 10.71
C PHE A 25 -12.88 -21.34 12.01
N PRO A 26 -12.43 -20.31 12.75
CA PRO A 26 -13.03 -19.93 14.03
C PRO A 26 -14.51 -19.59 13.93
N GLN A 27 -15.28 -19.99 14.93
CA GLN A 27 -16.69 -19.62 15.03
C GLN A 27 -16.85 -18.16 15.46
N ARG A 28 -17.83 -17.45 14.88
CA ARG A 28 -18.06 -16.02 15.13
C ARG A 28 -19.53 -15.65 15.06
N ASP A 29 -19.86 -14.59 15.79
CA ASP A 29 -21.17 -13.93 15.80
C ASP A 29 -21.19 -12.61 15.01
N ARG A 30 -20.00 -12.11 14.64
CA ARG A 30 -19.80 -10.86 13.88
C ARG A 30 -19.23 -11.12 12.49
N PRO A 31 -19.58 -10.28 11.48
CA PRO A 31 -19.03 -10.40 10.14
C PRO A 31 -17.59 -9.89 10.06
N ILE A 32 -16.80 -10.46 9.15
CA ILE A 32 -15.51 -9.93 8.73
C ILE A 32 -15.75 -8.79 7.75
N ARG A 33 -15.33 -7.58 8.10
CA ARG A 33 -15.54 -6.35 7.30
C ARG A 33 -14.28 -5.90 6.58
N LEU A 34 -13.11 -6.31 7.08
CA LEU A 34 -11.81 -5.95 6.53
C LEU A 34 -10.87 -7.16 6.62
N ILE A 35 -10.20 -7.47 5.51
CA ILE A 35 -9.07 -8.39 5.47
C ILE A 35 -7.81 -7.55 5.33
N VAL A 36 -6.93 -7.62 6.34
CA VAL A 36 -5.59 -7.02 6.28
C VAL A 36 -4.61 -8.13 5.92
N VAL A 37 -4.01 -8.02 4.74
CA VAL A 37 -3.26 -9.12 4.12
C VAL A 37 -1.81 -8.72 3.84
N ASP A 38 -0.88 -9.55 4.29
CA ASP A 38 0.51 -9.43 3.88
C ASP A 38 0.70 -9.70 2.38
N VAL A 39 1.77 -9.15 1.82
CA VAL A 39 2.07 -9.32 0.39
C VAL A 39 3.05 -10.47 0.17
N ASP A 40 4.23 -10.43 0.80
CA ASP A 40 5.38 -11.27 0.44
C ASP A 40 5.39 -12.60 1.17
N GLY A 41 5.24 -13.70 0.44
CA GLY A 41 5.07 -15.03 1.03
C GLY A 41 3.63 -15.31 1.50
N THR A 42 2.71 -14.38 1.23
CA THR A 42 1.27 -14.52 1.53
C THR A 42 0.41 -14.42 0.26
N LEU A 43 0.40 -13.25 -0.41
CA LEU A 43 -0.24 -13.07 -1.72
C LEU A 43 0.68 -13.53 -2.86
N THR A 44 1.98 -13.40 -2.65
CA THR A 44 3.03 -13.95 -3.49
C THR A 44 3.69 -15.14 -2.80
N THR A 45 4.32 -16.02 -3.57
CA THR A 45 5.20 -17.04 -3.01
C THR A 45 6.49 -16.41 -2.46
N ASN A 46 7.32 -17.20 -1.77
CA ASN A 46 8.65 -16.77 -1.33
C ASN A 46 9.57 -16.33 -2.50
N ASP A 47 9.28 -16.79 -3.72
CA ASP A 47 9.97 -16.37 -4.95
C ASP A 47 9.36 -15.09 -5.58
N GLY A 48 8.38 -14.46 -4.92
CA GLY A 48 7.72 -13.24 -5.39
C GLY A 48 6.66 -13.47 -6.46
N ILE A 49 6.20 -14.70 -6.68
CA ILE A 49 5.21 -15.02 -7.71
C ILE A 49 3.80 -14.83 -7.16
N PHE A 50 3.02 -13.92 -7.75
CA PHE A 50 1.62 -13.70 -7.38
C PHE A 50 0.71 -14.85 -7.85
N SER A 51 -0.12 -15.40 -6.96
CA SER A 51 -1.10 -16.42 -7.33
C SER A 51 -2.31 -15.78 -8.02
N THR A 52 -2.56 -16.13 -9.28
CA THR A 52 -3.67 -15.58 -10.07
C THR A 52 -5.05 -15.87 -9.48
N LYS A 53 -5.18 -16.92 -8.64
CA LYS A 53 -6.41 -17.19 -7.88
C LYS A 53 -6.77 -16.06 -6.92
N ASN A 54 -5.78 -15.32 -6.39
CA ASN A 54 -6.04 -14.19 -5.51
C ASN A 54 -6.78 -13.05 -6.24
N ILE A 55 -6.75 -12.98 -7.58
CA ILE A 55 -7.59 -12.05 -8.36
C ILE A 55 -9.07 -12.26 -8.06
N GLU A 56 -9.52 -13.52 -8.09
CA GLU A 56 -10.91 -13.85 -7.71
C GLU A 56 -11.14 -13.64 -6.21
N GLY A 57 -10.12 -13.82 -5.36
CA GLY A 57 -10.18 -13.48 -3.94
C GLY A 57 -10.53 -12.01 -3.69
N PHE A 58 -9.84 -11.08 -4.34
CA PHE A 58 -10.13 -9.65 -4.26
C PHE A 58 -11.53 -9.32 -4.77
N LYS A 59 -11.90 -9.87 -5.94
CA LYS A 59 -13.22 -9.65 -6.54
C LYS A 59 -14.34 -10.17 -5.62
N ARG A 60 -14.21 -11.38 -5.10
CA ARG A 60 -15.23 -11.98 -4.23
C ARG A 60 -15.33 -11.27 -2.89
N ALA A 61 -14.21 -10.87 -2.27
CA ALA A 61 -14.22 -10.06 -1.07
C ALA A 61 -15.05 -8.78 -1.26
N LYS A 62 -14.82 -8.07 -2.37
CA LYS A 62 -15.58 -6.86 -2.74
C LYS A 62 -17.08 -7.14 -2.93
N GLU A 63 -17.45 -8.22 -3.60
CA GLU A 63 -18.86 -8.62 -3.79
C GLU A 63 -19.57 -8.96 -2.46
N LEU A 64 -18.82 -9.48 -1.49
CA LEU A 64 -19.30 -9.76 -0.13
C LEU A 64 -19.30 -8.51 0.78
N GLY A 65 -18.88 -7.35 0.28
CA GLY A 65 -18.76 -6.12 1.07
C GLY A 65 -17.60 -6.14 2.06
N ILE A 66 -16.62 -7.01 1.85
CA ILE A 66 -15.39 -7.12 2.63
C ILE A 66 -14.32 -6.27 1.95
N GLU A 67 -13.76 -5.32 2.68
CA GLU A 67 -12.62 -4.53 2.20
C GLU A 67 -11.32 -5.31 2.36
N VAL A 68 -10.35 -5.08 1.47
CA VAL A 68 -9.01 -5.68 1.56
C VAL A 68 -7.99 -4.55 1.65
N ALA A 69 -7.03 -4.68 2.57
CA ALA A 69 -5.93 -3.75 2.75
C ALA A 69 -4.59 -4.49 2.78
N PHE A 70 -3.60 -4.03 2.02
CA PHE A 70 -2.24 -4.55 2.15
C PHE A 70 -1.64 -4.21 3.51
N ALA A 71 -0.82 -5.10 4.05
CA ALA A 71 0.05 -4.87 5.20
C ALA A 71 1.46 -5.38 4.91
N THR A 72 2.38 -4.50 4.50
CA THR A 72 3.71 -4.90 4.01
C THR A 72 4.84 -4.06 4.61
N GLY A 73 6.04 -4.65 4.63
CA GLY A 73 7.28 -3.93 4.94
C GLY A 73 7.78 -3.04 3.80
N LYS A 74 7.20 -3.18 2.60
CA LYS A 74 7.47 -2.33 1.43
C LYS A 74 6.75 -0.99 1.55
N ASP A 75 7.27 0.02 0.87
CA ASP A 75 6.52 1.26 0.59
C ASP A 75 5.55 1.04 -0.58
N PRO A 76 4.61 1.97 -0.84
CA PRO A 76 3.63 1.81 -1.91
C PRO A 76 4.26 1.58 -3.29
N LYS A 77 5.35 2.28 -3.63
CA LYS A 77 5.98 2.14 -4.95
C LYS A 77 6.69 0.80 -5.07
N ALA A 78 7.44 0.39 -4.05
CA ALA A 78 8.07 -0.93 -4.02
C ALA A 78 7.03 -2.08 -4.05
N THR A 79 5.83 -1.86 -3.50
CA THR A 79 4.73 -2.83 -3.57
C THR A 79 4.17 -2.93 -4.98
N GLU A 80 3.95 -1.78 -5.64
CA GLU A 80 3.55 -1.69 -7.05
C GLU A 80 4.57 -2.36 -7.97
N ASP A 81 5.87 -2.08 -7.77
CA ASP A 81 6.95 -2.65 -8.56
C ASP A 81 7.07 -4.17 -8.36
N ALA A 82 6.76 -4.68 -7.16
CA ALA A 82 6.80 -6.11 -6.85
C ALA A 82 5.61 -6.88 -7.45
N LEU A 83 4.40 -6.30 -7.41
CA LEU A 83 3.20 -6.96 -7.93
C LEU A 83 3.00 -6.74 -9.43
N GLY A 84 3.50 -5.62 -9.96
CA GLY A 84 3.28 -5.19 -11.33
C GLY A 84 1.93 -4.49 -11.51
N TYR A 85 1.90 -3.51 -12.42
CA TYR A 85 0.71 -2.73 -12.74
C TYR A 85 -0.46 -3.62 -13.21
N ASP A 86 -0.20 -4.56 -14.12
CA ASP A 86 -1.23 -5.45 -14.68
C ASP A 86 -1.91 -6.29 -13.60
N THR A 87 -1.17 -6.73 -12.57
CA THR A 87 -1.73 -7.46 -11.43
C THR A 87 -2.63 -6.56 -10.60
N LEU A 88 -2.17 -5.34 -10.26
CA LEU A 88 -2.97 -4.36 -9.50
C LEU A 88 -4.24 -3.96 -10.24
N GLU A 89 -4.16 -3.79 -11.55
CA GLU A 89 -5.30 -3.53 -12.42
C GLU A 89 -6.26 -4.71 -12.44
N ALA A 90 -5.76 -5.94 -12.58
CA ALA A 90 -6.59 -7.15 -12.59
C ALA A 90 -7.35 -7.37 -11.27
N ILE A 91 -6.73 -7.08 -10.11
CA ILE A 91 -7.41 -7.16 -8.81
C ILE A 91 -8.32 -5.94 -8.54
N GLY A 92 -8.22 -4.89 -9.37
CA GLY A 92 -8.99 -3.64 -9.22
C GLY A 92 -8.66 -2.88 -7.93
N TYR A 93 -7.41 -3.01 -7.44
CA TYR A 93 -6.96 -2.45 -6.17
C TYR A 93 -5.48 -2.04 -6.25
N PHE A 94 -5.20 -0.77 -5.95
CA PHE A 94 -3.88 -0.15 -6.11
C PHE A 94 -3.19 0.13 -4.76
N GLY A 95 -3.51 -0.65 -3.72
CA GLY A 95 -2.88 -0.52 -2.39
C GLY A 95 -3.55 0.44 -1.41
N PHE A 96 -4.72 1.00 -1.74
CA PHE A 96 -5.46 1.93 -0.87
C PHE A 96 -6.85 1.37 -0.52
N PRO A 97 -7.20 1.22 0.78
CA PRO A 97 -6.42 1.54 1.96
C PRO A 97 -5.25 0.57 2.17
N GLY A 98 -4.21 0.96 2.92
CA GLY A 98 -3.04 0.09 3.13
C GLY A 98 -2.13 0.51 4.29
N VAL A 99 -1.43 -0.49 4.82
CA VAL A 99 -0.42 -0.42 5.88
C VAL A 99 0.93 -0.74 5.26
N PHE A 100 1.80 0.26 5.15
CA PHE A 100 3.09 0.17 4.47
C PHE A 100 4.24 0.41 5.44
N VAL A 101 5.44 -0.02 5.04
CA VAL A 101 6.66 0.12 5.82
C VAL A 101 6.47 -0.39 7.27
N ASN A 102 5.86 -1.57 7.40
CA ASN A 102 5.48 -2.15 8.69
C ASN A 102 4.66 -1.17 9.56
N GLY A 103 3.72 -0.44 8.97
CA GLY A 103 2.86 0.50 9.69
C GLY A 103 3.45 1.88 9.95
N ALA A 104 4.68 2.16 9.53
CA ALA A 104 5.23 3.52 9.58
C ALA A 104 4.59 4.46 8.54
N TYR A 105 3.89 3.92 7.55
CA TYR A 105 3.14 4.70 6.58
C TYR A 105 1.78 4.05 6.34
N VAL A 106 0.70 4.71 6.78
CA VAL A 106 -0.67 4.16 6.71
C VAL A 106 -1.54 5.14 5.95
N VAL A 107 -2.36 4.61 5.04
CA VAL A 107 -3.18 5.39 4.11
C VAL A 107 -4.59 4.83 4.02
N ASP A 108 -5.58 5.72 3.91
CA ASP A 108 -6.97 5.32 3.77
C ASP A 108 -7.37 5.06 2.30
N ARG A 109 -8.68 4.84 2.07
CA ARG A 109 -9.30 4.59 0.75
C ARG A 109 -9.01 5.69 -0.28
N GLN A 110 -8.82 6.93 0.17
CA GLN A 110 -8.56 8.08 -0.69
C GLN A 110 -7.05 8.28 -0.92
N GLY A 111 -6.21 7.52 -0.22
CA GLY A 111 -4.77 7.74 -0.18
C GLY A 111 -4.36 8.86 0.78
N ASP A 112 -5.27 9.33 1.64
CA ASP A 112 -4.93 10.29 2.69
C ASP A 112 -4.08 9.59 3.75
N ILE A 113 -3.04 10.27 4.21
CA ILE A 113 -2.10 9.71 5.18
C ILE A 113 -2.75 9.72 6.57
N ILE A 114 -2.87 8.53 7.16
CA ILE A 114 -3.31 8.31 8.54
C ILE A 114 -2.11 8.35 9.49
N ALA A 115 -0.99 7.72 9.10
CA ALA A 115 0.21 7.66 9.91
C ALA A 115 1.46 7.90 9.05
N ASP A 116 2.37 8.67 9.64
CA ASP A 116 3.58 9.14 8.99
C ASP A 116 4.78 9.11 9.94
N GLY A 117 5.54 8.02 9.90
CA GLY A 117 6.55 7.66 10.88
C GLY A 117 7.98 7.56 10.34
N PRO A 118 8.56 8.61 9.73
CA PRO A 118 9.97 8.57 9.35
C PRO A 118 10.88 8.59 10.59
N LEU A 119 12.14 8.21 10.39
CA LEU A 119 13.21 8.36 11.39
C LEU A 119 13.40 9.85 11.72
N THR A 120 13.66 10.16 12.99
CA THR A 120 14.17 11.49 13.37
C THR A 120 15.60 11.67 12.87
N LYS A 121 16.05 12.92 12.74
CA LYS A 121 17.46 13.22 12.41
C LYS A 121 18.41 12.59 13.43
N ILE A 122 18.06 12.67 14.71
CA ILE A 122 18.85 12.08 15.82
C ILE A 122 18.94 10.56 15.69
N GLN A 123 17.82 9.88 15.43
CA GLN A 123 17.79 8.43 15.23
C GLN A 123 18.66 8.01 14.05
N LYS A 124 18.51 8.68 12.91
CA LYS A 124 19.32 8.42 11.72
C LYS A 124 20.81 8.58 12.01
N ASP A 125 21.20 9.67 12.66
CA ASP A 125 22.61 9.96 12.93
C ASP A 125 23.20 8.95 13.92
N ARG A 126 22.41 8.51 14.91
CA ARG A 126 22.81 7.42 15.82
C ARG A 126 22.99 6.10 15.09
N LEU A 127 22.04 5.72 14.22
CA LEU A 127 22.14 4.51 13.41
C LEU A 127 23.40 4.52 12.54
N LEU A 128 23.68 5.63 11.85
CA LEU A 128 24.88 5.77 11.02
C LEU A 128 26.17 5.62 11.84
N ARG A 129 26.24 6.23 13.04
CA ARG A 129 27.39 6.09 13.93
C ARG A 129 27.58 4.65 14.41
N SER A 130 26.50 4.00 14.86
CA SER A 130 26.56 2.63 15.34
C SER A 130 26.92 1.64 14.22
N PHE A 131 26.29 1.76 13.05
CA PHE A 131 26.63 0.98 11.86
C PHE A 131 28.10 1.15 11.48
N SER A 132 28.61 2.37 11.44
CA SER A 132 30.03 2.62 11.16
C SER A 132 30.95 2.03 12.22
N ALA A 133 30.58 2.07 13.50
CA ALA A 133 31.38 1.51 14.59
C ALA A 133 31.48 -0.03 14.50
N HIS A 134 30.42 -0.67 14.01
CA HIS A 134 30.40 -2.11 13.72
C HIS A 134 30.90 -2.46 12.30
N GLY A 135 31.46 -1.49 11.57
CA GLY A 135 32.01 -1.67 10.22
C GLY A 135 30.95 -1.96 9.14
N LEU A 136 29.67 -1.67 9.38
CA LEU A 136 28.58 -1.84 8.42
C LEU A 136 28.53 -0.63 7.48
N GLY A 137 29.20 -0.72 6.33
CA GLY A 137 29.35 0.40 5.39
C GLY A 137 28.27 0.50 4.31
N ASN A 138 27.62 -0.61 3.96
CA ASN A 138 26.62 -0.63 2.89
C ASN A 138 25.21 -0.39 3.45
N VAL A 139 24.90 0.89 3.65
CA VAL A 139 23.66 1.39 4.22
C VAL A 139 22.93 2.25 3.20
N SER A 140 21.68 1.92 2.93
CA SER A 140 20.76 2.75 2.14
C SER A 140 19.55 3.14 2.99
N PHE A 141 18.82 4.17 2.57
CA PHE A 141 17.63 4.62 3.29
C PHE A 141 16.42 4.65 2.37
N GLY A 142 15.38 3.93 2.76
CA GLY A 142 14.10 3.91 2.07
C GLY A 142 13.33 5.22 2.29
N LYS A 143 12.80 5.78 1.21
CA LYS A 143 11.92 6.96 1.23
C LYS A 143 10.56 6.54 0.70
N THR A 144 9.48 7.07 1.28
CA THR A 144 8.16 6.96 0.66
C THR A 144 7.82 8.27 -0.06
N PRO A 145 7.00 8.25 -1.12
CA PRO A 145 6.53 9.47 -1.77
C PRO A 145 5.84 10.35 -0.73
N PRO A 146 6.11 11.67 -0.71
CA PRO A 146 5.34 12.58 0.14
C PRO A 146 3.88 12.55 -0.35
N GLY A 147 2.97 12.01 0.45
CA GLY A 147 1.57 12.41 0.36
C GLY A 147 1.40 13.82 0.95
N PRO A 148 0.19 14.41 0.93
CA PRO A 148 -0.09 15.61 1.70
C PRO A 148 0.19 15.27 3.17
N VAL A 149 1.37 15.66 3.62
CA VAL A 149 1.87 15.40 4.96
C VAL A 149 0.86 16.03 5.90
N LEU A 150 0.45 15.29 6.94
CA LEU A 150 -0.14 15.92 8.11
C LEU A 150 0.77 17.11 8.47
N GLY A 151 0.20 18.30 8.65
CA GLY A 151 0.96 19.56 8.82
C GLY A 151 1.83 19.64 10.09
N THR A 152 2.19 18.50 10.67
CA THR A 152 2.90 18.27 11.92
C THR A 152 4.37 17.88 11.73
N ARG A 153 4.86 17.63 10.51
CA ARG A 153 6.30 17.43 10.30
C ARG A 153 7.03 18.77 10.47
N ASP A 154 7.74 18.92 11.59
CA ASP A 154 8.74 19.95 11.77
C ASP A 154 10.11 19.50 11.23
N ASP A 155 11.16 20.29 11.46
CA ASP A 155 12.50 19.95 10.95
C ASP A 155 13.13 18.73 11.65
N THR A 156 12.59 18.24 12.77
CA THR A 156 13.22 17.17 13.56
C THR A 156 13.19 15.82 12.85
N TYR A 157 12.25 15.64 11.91
CA TYR A 157 12.04 14.41 11.16
C TYR A 157 12.74 14.40 9.81
N THR A 158 13.16 13.22 9.37
CA THR A 158 13.70 13.00 8.02
C THR A 158 12.57 12.66 7.03
N SER A 159 12.94 12.39 5.78
CA SER A 159 12.06 11.75 4.78
C SER A 159 12.33 10.25 4.62
N GLN A 160 13.08 9.65 5.55
CA GLN A 160 13.59 8.29 5.47
C GLN A 160 12.93 7.44 6.55
N TYR A 161 12.27 6.36 6.16
CA TYR A 161 11.47 5.54 7.08
C TYR A 161 12.20 4.31 7.59
N ARG A 162 13.17 3.83 6.82
CA ARG A 162 14.00 2.70 7.20
C ARG A 162 15.41 2.86 6.69
N ALA A 163 16.37 2.37 7.47
CA ALA A 163 17.69 2.05 6.97
C ALA A 163 17.69 0.59 6.49
N VAL A 164 18.30 0.32 5.35
CA VAL A 164 18.54 -1.03 4.84
C VAL A 164 20.04 -1.24 4.84
N VAL A 165 20.49 -2.25 5.58
CA VAL A 165 21.90 -2.60 5.70
C VAL A 165 22.11 -3.94 5.03
N SER A 166 23.19 -4.06 4.25
CA SER A 166 23.57 -5.33 3.65
C SER A 166 25.05 -5.63 3.83
N ASP A 167 25.37 -6.86 4.20
CA ASP A 167 26.73 -7.31 4.50
C ASP A 167 26.79 -8.86 4.51
N GLU A 168 27.92 -9.43 4.91
CA GLU A 168 28.07 -10.88 5.08
C GLU A 168 27.18 -11.43 6.21
N PRO A 169 26.53 -12.60 6.02
CA PRO A 169 25.57 -13.13 7.00
C PRO A 169 26.13 -13.24 8.42
N ARG A 170 27.32 -13.83 8.56
CA ARG A 170 27.95 -14.05 9.88
C ARG A 170 28.17 -12.76 10.66
N LYS A 171 28.60 -11.69 9.97
CA LYS A 171 28.83 -10.38 10.58
C LYS A 171 27.52 -9.74 11.04
N LEU A 172 26.46 -9.90 10.24
CA LEU A 172 25.15 -9.40 10.61
C LEU A 172 24.57 -10.18 11.80
N ASP A 173 24.78 -11.49 11.85
CA ASP A 173 24.34 -12.33 12.97
C ASP A 173 25.08 -12.00 14.28
N GLU A 174 26.35 -11.60 14.20
CA GLU A 174 27.15 -11.10 15.32
C GLU A 174 26.71 -9.71 15.80
N VAL A 175 26.44 -8.79 14.86
CA VAL A 175 26.19 -7.36 15.19
C VAL A 175 24.73 -7.09 15.57
N LEU A 176 23.76 -7.80 14.99
CA LEU A 176 22.33 -7.55 15.23
C LEU A 176 21.91 -7.60 16.70
N PRO A 177 22.37 -8.56 17.53
CA PRO A 177 22.07 -8.59 18.96
C PRO A 177 22.53 -7.31 19.68
N HIS A 178 23.73 -6.82 19.38
CA HIS A 178 24.28 -5.59 19.97
C HIS A 178 23.49 -4.35 19.56
N LEU A 179 23.07 -4.27 18.29
CA LEU A 179 22.21 -3.18 17.82
C LEU A 179 20.84 -3.19 18.52
N LYS A 180 20.24 -4.38 18.68
CA LYS A 180 18.97 -4.54 19.40
C LYS A 180 19.10 -4.10 20.87
N GLU A 181 20.23 -4.42 21.51
CA GLU A 181 20.51 -3.98 22.88
C GLU A 181 20.73 -2.46 22.97
N GLU A 182 21.52 -1.87 22.06
CA GLU A 182 21.84 -0.43 22.06
C GLU A 182 20.60 0.45 21.86
N PHE A 183 19.71 0.07 20.93
CA PHE A 183 18.55 0.88 20.58
C PHE A 183 17.26 0.47 21.31
N GLY A 184 17.24 -0.68 21.97
CA GLY A 184 16.11 -1.17 22.74
C GLY A 184 14.80 -1.11 21.95
N GLU A 185 13.78 -0.48 22.55
CA GLU A 185 12.45 -0.32 21.95
C GLU A 185 12.31 0.91 21.04
N GLU A 186 13.38 1.69 20.85
CA GLU A 186 13.33 2.88 19.99
C GLU A 186 13.39 2.48 18.50
N ILE A 187 14.28 1.55 18.16
CA ILE A 187 14.51 1.09 16.79
C ILE A 187 14.33 -0.43 16.71
N GLY A 188 13.40 -0.86 15.87
CA GLY A 188 13.22 -2.25 15.51
C GLY A 188 14.18 -2.67 14.39
N PHE A 189 14.64 -3.91 14.46
CA PHE A 189 15.49 -4.53 13.45
C PHE A 189 14.83 -5.80 12.90
N ALA A 190 14.54 -5.83 11.59
CA ALA A 190 13.98 -6.99 10.91
C ALA A 190 14.96 -7.59 9.91
N ARG A 191 15.20 -8.89 10.05
CA ARG A 191 16.06 -9.70 9.19
C ARG A 191 15.20 -10.39 8.13
N TRP A 192 15.16 -9.86 6.91
CA TRP A 192 14.33 -10.41 5.82
C TRP A 192 15.15 -11.17 4.76
N ALA A 193 16.48 -11.11 4.81
CA ALA A 193 17.37 -11.94 4.00
C ALA A 193 18.65 -12.25 4.77
N ALA A 194 19.31 -13.37 4.45
CA ALA A 194 20.60 -13.74 5.05
C ALA A 194 21.69 -12.67 4.90
N ARG A 195 21.58 -11.77 3.91
CA ARG A 195 22.56 -10.71 3.66
C ARG A 195 22.04 -9.30 3.92
N ALA A 196 20.82 -9.14 4.40
CA ALA A 196 20.26 -7.81 4.65
C ALA A 196 19.34 -7.75 5.88
N PHE A 197 19.29 -6.59 6.52
CA PHE A 197 18.27 -6.28 7.52
C PHE A 197 17.76 -4.86 7.33
N SER A 198 16.64 -4.54 7.96
CA SER A 198 16.12 -3.17 8.03
C SER A 198 16.00 -2.67 9.45
N ALA A 199 16.37 -1.42 9.67
CA ALA A 199 16.15 -0.69 10.92
C ALA A 199 15.07 0.37 10.72
N TYR A 200 14.09 0.42 11.61
CA TYR A 200 12.92 1.29 11.54
C TYR A 200 12.46 1.68 12.95
N ARG A 201 11.65 2.72 13.10
CA ARG A 201 11.11 3.10 14.42
C ARG A 201 10.23 1.98 14.97
N ALA A 202 10.56 1.45 16.15
CA ALA A 202 9.92 0.23 16.67
C ALA A 202 8.47 0.46 17.09
N GLU A 203 8.09 1.70 17.39
CA GLU A 203 6.70 2.08 17.69
C GLU A 203 5.73 1.79 16.53
N PHE A 204 6.25 1.64 15.30
CA PHE A 204 5.46 1.27 14.13
C PHE A 204 5.64 -0.21 13.79
N ASN A 205 4.53 -0.93 13.76
CA ASN A 205 4.42 -2.30 13.28
C ASN A 205 3.09 -2.49 12.51
N LYS A 206 2.90 -3.67 11.89
CA LYS A 206 1.67 -3.96 11.13
C LYS A 206 0.42 -3.90 12.02
N GLY A 207 0.52 -4.30 13.30
CA GLY A 207 -0.57 -4.20 14.27
C GLY A 207 -0.98 -2.77 14.61
N THR A 208 -0.02 -1.89 14.92
CA THR A 208 -0.30 -0.47 15.18
C THR A 208 -0.91 0.20 13.94
N GLY A 209 -0.40 -0.13 12.75
CA GLY A 209 -0.94 0.37 11.50
C GLY A 209 -2.35 -0.15 11.18
N LEU A 210 -2.61 -1.43 11.47
CA LEU A 210 -3.95 -2.04 11.39
C LEU A 210 -4.93 -1.30 12.29
N ARG A 211 -4.58 -1.05 13.56
CA ARG A 211 -5.46 -0.30 14.49
C ARG A 211 -5.76 1.12 14.00
N GLN A 212 -4.74 1.83 13.52
CA GLN A 212 -4.91 3.18 12.98
C GLN A 212 -5.83 3.19 11.76
N LEU A 213 -5.65 2.22 10.87
CA LEU A 213 -6.51 2.05 9.70
C LEU A 213 -7.94 1.68 10.11
N ALA A 214 -8.11 0.70 10.99
CA ALA A 214 -9.40 0.25 11.53
C ALA A 214 -10.20 1.43 12.12
N SER A 215 -9.55 2.26 12.93
CA SER A 215 -10.13 3.48 13.50
C SER A 215 -10.58 4.47 12.41
N ARG A 216 -9.73 4.74 11.41
CA ARG A 216 -10.06 5.64 10.28
C ARG A 216 -11.24 5.14 9.45
N LEU A 217 -11.38 3.82 9.31
CA LEU A 217 -12.45 3.17 8.56
C LEU A 217 -13.71 2.92 9.39
N ASN A 218 -13.68 3.17 10.71
CA ASN A 218 -14.74 2.87 11.67
C ASN A 218 -15.13 1.38 11.63
N ILE A 219 -14.13 0.52 11.73
CA ILE A 219 -14.24 -0.94 11.79
C ILE A 219 -13.58 -1.39 13.09
N ASP A 220 -14.29 -2.16 13.91
CA ASP A 220 -13.73 -2.74 15.13
C ASP A 220 -12.69 -3.79 14.79
N CYS A 221 -11.64 -3.94 15.61
CA CYS A 221 -10.57 -4.90 15.31
C CYS A 221 -11.08 -6.35 15.31
N GLU A 222 -12.14 -6.63 16.08
CA GLU A 222 -12.88 -7.89 16.08
C GLU A 222 -13.57 -8.18 14.73
N ASP A 223 -13.83 -7.19 13.88
CA ASP A 223 -14.39 -7.41 12.53
C ASP A 223 -13.28 -7.57 11.47
N ILE A 224 -12.02 -7.68 11.89
CA ILE A 224 -10.85 -7.78 11.01
C ILE A 224 -10.31 -9.20 10.99
N LEU A 225 -9.94 -9.66 9.79
CA LEU A 225 -9.10 -10.83 9.59
C LEU A 225 -7.70 -10.38 9.15
N ALA A 226 -6.66 -10.82 9.85
CA ALA A 226 -5.27 -10.66 9.42
C ALA A 226 -4.79 -11.94 8.73
N LEU A 227 -4.21 -11.82 7.54
CA LEU A 227 -3.65 -12.93 6.78
C LEU A 227 -2.15 -12.69 6.54
N GLY A 228 -1.29 -13.58 7.02
CA GLY A 228 0.18 -13.42 6.93
C GLY A 228 0.95 -14.73 6.97
N ASN A 229 2.27 -14.64 7.11
CA ASN A 229 3.17 -15.79 7.03
C ASN A 229 4.39 -15.72 7.98
N ALA A 230 4.76 -14.58 8.56
CA ALA A 230 6.05 -14.41 9.23
C ALA A 230 6.00 -13.58 10.54
N ASP A 231 7.16 -13.41 11.19
CA ASP A 231 7.32 -12.71 12.48
C ASP A 231 6.74 -11.28 12.50
N ASN A 232 6.89 -10.52 11.39
CA ASN A 232 6.35 -9.16 11.31
C ASN A 232 4.81 -9.11 11.27
N ASP A 233 4.14 -10.24 11.00
CA ASP A 233 2.67 -10.36 10.99
C ASP A 233 2.09 -10.63 12.36
N LEU A 234 2.88 -11.15 13.30
CA LEU A 234 2.44 -11.45 14.67
C LEU A 234 1.81 -10.22 15.34
N SER A 235 2.32 -9.03 15.01
CA SER A 235 1.76 -7.78 15.51
C SER A 235 0.34 -7.52 15.04
N MET A 236 -0.02 -7.85 13.80
CA MET A 236 -1.40 -7.70 13.31
C MET A 236 -2.29 -8.90 13.69
N PHE A 237 -1.71 -10.09 13.87
CA PHE A 237 -2.43 -11.27 14.37
C PHE A 237 -2.99 -11.02 15.78
N LYS A 238 -2.22 -10.37 16.64
CA LYS A 238 -2.66 -10.02 18.01
C LYS A 238 -3.81 -9.02 18.06
N GLU A 239 -3.99 -8.24 17.00
CA GLU A 239 -4.97 -7.15 16.96
C GLU A 239 -6.25 -7.56 16.26
N ALA A 240 -6.15 -8.35 15.21
CA ALA A 240 -7.29 -8.79 14.43
C ALA A 240 -8.17 -9.77 15.21
N GLY A 241 -9.46 -9.74 14.93
CA GLY A 241 -10.42 -10.70 15.48
C GLY A 241 -10.19 -12.13 15.02
N ILE A 242 -9.57 -12.33 13.85
CA ILE A 242 -9.03 -13.62 13.39
C ILE A 242 -7.63 -13.40 12.84
N ALA A 243 -6.69 -14.23 13.27
CA ALA A 243 -5.39 -14.40 12.62
C ALA A 243 -5.38 -15.66 11.74
N VAL A 244 -4.94 -15.51 10.49
CA VAL A 244 -4.77 -16.61 9.53
C VAL A 244 -3.33 -16.66 9.05
N CYS A 245 -2.72 -17.83 9.11
CA CYS A 245 -1.40 -18.09 8.52
C CYS A 245 -1.55 -18.95 7.26
N VAL A 246 -0.75 -18.70 6.24
CA VAL A 246 -0.60 -19.63 5.10
C VAL A 246 0.18 -20.89 5.52
N GLU A 247 -0.09 -22.04 4.89
CA GLU A 247 0.54 -23.32 5.25
C GLU A 247 2.08 -23.28 5.16
N ASP A 248 2.60 -22.61 4.13
CA ASP A 248 4.03 -22.44 3.86
C ASP A 248 4.66 -21.24 4.60
N GLY A 249 3.96 -20.69 5.60
CA GLY A 249 4.50 -19.68 6.51
C GLY A 249 5.47 -20.26 7.54
N ASP A 250 6.06 -19.36 8.32
CA ASP A 250 6.95 -19.70 9.42
C ASP A 250 6.19 -20.35 10.57
N ASP A 251 6.84 -21.25 11.31
CA ASP A 251 6.22 -21.94 12.44
C ASP A 251 5.73 -20.96 13.52
N ILE A 252 6.46 -19.86 13.75
CA ILE A 252 6.04 -18.83 14.71
C ILE A 252 4.72 -18.16 14.31
N ALA A 253 4.47 -17.97 13.01
CA ALA A 253 3.23 -17.39 12.51
C ALA A 253 2.08 -18.40 12.57
N LYS A 254 2.34 -19.66 12.20
CA LYS A 254 1.37 -20.76 12.36
C LYS A 254 0.96 -20.96 13.83
N ASP A 255 1.92 -20.88 14.75
CA ASP A 255 1.68 -21.01 16.19
C ASP A 255 0.85 -19.85 16.77
N ALA A 256 0.96 -18.65 16.19
CA ALA A 256 0.19 -17.48 16.60
C ALA A 256 -1.18 -17.33 15.92
N ALA A 257 -1.41 -17.99 14.78
CA ALA A 257 -2.67 -17.88 14.04
C ALA A 257 -3.82 -18.66 14.71
N ASP A 258 -5.07 -18.30 14.39
CA ASP A 258 -6.26 -19.06 14.77
C ASP A 258 -6.61 -20.13 13.73
N TYR A 259 -6.22 -19.91 12.47
CA TYR A 259 -6.48 -20.78 11.33
C TYR A 259 -5.27 -20.84 10.39
N ILE A 260 -4.97 -22.04 9.89
CA ILE A 260 -3.96 -22.25 8.86
C ILE A 260 -4.69 -22.55 7.55
N THR A 261 -4.52 -21.66 6.56
CA THR A 261 -5.10 -21.81 5.22
C THR A 261 -4.14 -22.53 4.27
N VAL A 262 -4.48 -22.61 2.98
CA VAL A 262 -3.64 -23.17 1.93
C VAL A 262 -2.31 -22.42 1.77
N LYS A 263 -1.38 -22.99 0.97
CA LYS A 263 -0.13 -22.33 0.60
C LYS A 263 -0.35 -21.00 -0.12
N SER A 264 0.60 -20.10 -0.02
CA SER A 264 0.66 -18.85 -0.78
C SER A 264 0.44 -19.07 -2.29
N SER A 265 1.06 -20.11 -2.86
CA SER A 265 0.96 -20.47 -4.28
C SER A 265 -0.44 -20.90 -4.72
N GLU A 266 -1.29 -21.36 -3.78
CA GLU A 266 -2.62 -21.88 -4.05
C GLU A 266 -3.72 -20.83 -3.96
N GLY A 267 -3.37 -19.57 -3.65
CA GLY A 267 -4.32 -18.45 -3.58
C GLY A 267 -4.96 -18.32 -2.20
N ALA A 268 -4.14 -18.05 -1.19
CA ALA A 268 -4.56 -17.99 0.21
C ALA A 268 -5.71 -17.00 0.48
N LEU A 269 -5.70 -15.81 -0.14
CA LEU A 269 -6.79 -14.83 0.03
C LEU A 269 -8.11 -15.40 -0.50
N PHE A 270 -8.07 -16.03 -1.68
CA PHE A 270 -9.26 -16.63 -2.26
C PHE A 270 -9.82 -17.75 -1.38
N ALA A 271 -8.96 -18.66 -0.88
CA ALA A 271 -9.38 -19.73 0.01
C ALA A 271 -10.03 -19.22 1.31
N VAL A 272 -9.45 -18.18 1.92
CA VAL A 272 -10.02 -17.54 3.12
C VAL A 272 -11.38 -16.91 2.83
N VAL A 273 -11.51 -16.19 1.71
CA VAL A 273 -12.78 -15.58 1.30
C VAL A 273 -13.86 -16.64 1.05
N GLN A 274 -13.51 -17.80 0.48
CA GLN A 274 -14.45 -18.90 0.29
C GLN A 274 -14.96 -19.47 1.62
N GLU A 275 -14.10 -19.63 2.62
CA GLU A 275 -14.54 -20.09 3.95
C GLU A 275 -15.43 -19.04 4.63
N ILE A 276 -15.08 -17.75 4.54
CA ILE A 276 -15.94 -16.65 5.04
C ILE A 276 -17.33 -16.70 4.40
N GLU A 277 -17.39 -16.88 3.08
CA GLU A 277 -18.64 -16.95 2.33
C GLU A 277 -19.49 -18.15 2.76
N LYS A 278 -18.89 -19.33 2.78
CA LYS A 278 -19.54 -20.59 3.16
C LYS A 278 -20.12 -20.55 4.56
N LEU A 279 -19.45 -19.87 5.49
CA LEU A 279 -19.90 -19.71 6.88
C LEU A 279 -20.84 -18.50 7.08
N GLY A 280 -20.99 -17.64 6.08
CA GLY A 280 -21.84 -16.46 6.16
C GLY A 280 -21.27 -15.32 7.01
N TYR A 281 -19.95 -15.28 7.23
CA TYR A 281 -19.26 -14.30 8.09
C TYR A 281 -18.89 -13.01 7.34
N TYR A 282 -19.78 -12.50 6.51
CA TYR A 282 -19.56 -11.29 5.74
C TYR A 282 -20.72 -10.31 5.93
N PRO A 283 -20.52 -9.02 5.66
CA PRO A 283 -21.60 -8.05 5.68
C PRO A 283 -22.63 -8.47 4.64
N ARG A 284 -23.75 -9.05 5.08
CA ARG A 284 -24.92 -9.17 4.20
C ARG A 284 -25.24 -7.75 3.79
N ALA A 285 -25.03 -7.42 2.52
CA ALA A 285 -25.22 -6.07 2.01
C ALA A 285 -26.49 -5.49 2.64
N PHE A 286 -26.38 -4.29 3.21
CA PHE A 286 -27.54 -3.43 3.37
C PHE A 286 -28.19 -3.44 1.99
N GLN A 287 -29.32 -4.15 1.81
CA GLN A 287 -30.12 -4.03 0.62
C GLN A 287 -30.51 -2.56 0.59
N GLN A 288 -29.77 -1.73 -0.16
CA GLN A 288 -30.34 -0.48 -0.60
C GLN A 288 -31.57 -0.89 -1.41
N PRO A 289 -32.77 -0.42 -1.07
CA PRO A 289 -33.91 -0.66 -1.93
C PRO A 289 -33.55 -0.05 -3.28
N GLU A 290 -33.58 -0.85 -4.35
CA GLU A 290 -33.49 -0.38 -5.73
C GLU A 290 -34.73 0.49 -6.03
N THR A 291 -34.80 1.70 -5.47
CA THR A 291 -35.82 2.67 -5.82
C THR A 291 -35.39 3.40 -7.09
N ALA A 292 -35.90 2.90 -8.22
CA ALA A 292 -36.52 3.68 -9.31
C ALA A 292 -35.82 4.91 -9.94
N GLU A 293 -34.55 5.22 -9.68
CA GLU A 293 -33.89 6.40 -10.28
C GLU A 293 -33.22 6.15 -11.65
N ARG A 294 -33.28 4.92 -12.18
CA ARG A 294 -32.64 4.58 -13.47
C ARG A 294 -33.35 5.06 -14.74
N ARG A 295 -34.27 6.04 -14.67
CA ARG A 295 -34.99 6.55 -15.86
C ARG A 295 -34.87 8.03 -16.20
N LEU A 296 -34.15 8.86 -15.44
CA LEU A 296 -33.99 10.26 -15.82
C LEU A 296 -32.61 10.79 -15.44
N HIS A 297 -31.58 10.61 -16.29
CA HIS A 297 -30.47 11.56 -16.39
C HIS A 297 -29.73 11.39 -17.73
N ARG A 298 -30.26 12.07 -18.76
CA ARG A 298 -29.53 12.45 -19.97
C ARG A 298 -29.26 13.97 -19.86
N LYS A 299 -28.01 14.38 -20.07
CA LYS A 299 -27.46 15.74 -20.25
C LYS A 299 -27.34 16.66 -19.01
N ALA A 300 -26.17 16.64 -18.36
CA ALA A 300 -25.51 17.83 -17.80
C ALA A 300 -24.00 17.53 -17.69
N GLY A 301 -23.13 18.34 -18.30
CA GLY A 301 -21.68 18.08 -18.38
C GLY A 301 -20.84 18.94 -17.42
N ASN A 302 -19.75 18.37 -16.92
CA ASN A 302 -18.75 19.03 -16.07
C ASN A 302 -17.98 20.11 -16.85
N THR A 303 -17.46 21.13 -16.16
CA THR A 303 -16.61 22.18 -16.77
C THR A 303 -15.32 22.40 -16.00
N VAL A 304 -14.23 22.68 -16.73
CA VAL A 304 -12.94 23.06 -16.16
C VAL A 304 -12.67 24.51 -16.50
N GLN A 305 -12.37 25.33 -15.48
CA GLN A 305 -11.90 26.70 -15.66
C GLN A 305 -10.38 26.74 -15.49
N MET A 306 -9.68 27.29 -16.47
CA MET A 306 -8.21 27.40 -16.46
C MET A 306 -7.82 28.87 -16.35
N GLU A 307 -6.89 29.19 -15.45
CA GLU A 307 -6.25 30.51 -15.38
C GLU A 307 -4.96 30.46 -16.21
N ILE A 308 -4.97 31.13 -17.35
CA ILE A 308 -3.85 31.15 -18.30
C ILE A 308 -3.30 32.56 -18.38
N LEU A 309 -2.00 32.64 -18.27
CA LEU A 309 -1.20 33.85 -18.36
C LEU A 309 -0.64 33.93 -19.77
N LYS A 310 -0.87 35.04 -20.47
CA LYS A 310 -0.25 35.31 -21.78
C LYS A 310 0.85 36.34 -21.62
N ASP A 311 2.02 36.05 -22.17
CA ASP A 311 3.07 37.06 -22.32
C ASP A 311 2.79 38.00 -23.51
N PRO A 312 3.50 39.14 -23.64
CA PRO A 312 3.33 40.08 -24.75
C PRO A 312 3.65 39.51 -26.15
N LYS A 313 4.28 38.34 -26.22
CA LYS A 313 4.61 37.62 -27.46
C LYS A 313 3.58 36.52 -27.79
N GLY A 314 2.51 36.39 -26.99
CA GLY A 314 1.42 35.44 -27.19
C GLY A 314 1.69 34.04 -26.64
N GLN A 315 2.77 33.81 -25.89
CA GLN A 315 3.03 32.53 -25.25
C GLN A 315 2.12 32.34 -24.03
N ARG A 316 1.50 31.16 -23.93
CA ARG A 316 0.52 30.80 -22.89
C ARG A 316 1.19 29.98 -21.79
N ARG A 317 1.01 30.39 -20.53
CA ARG A 317 1.48 29.69 -19.33
C ARG A 317 0.29 29.45 -18.39
N LEU A 318 0.02 28.18 -18.05
CA LEU A 318 -1.05 27.81 -17.13
C LEU A 318 -0.61 28.11 -15.69
N LEU A 319 -1.42 28.88 -14.94
CA LEU A 319 -1.14 29.24 -13.54
C LEU A 319 -1.86 28.34 -12.55
N GLY A 320 -3.01 27.80 -12.96
CA GLY A 320 -3.85 26.94 -12.14
C GLY A 320 -5.15 26.64 -12.86
N TYR A 321 -5.89 25.66 -12.35
CA TYR A 321 -7.21 25.29 -12.84
C TYR A 321 -8.15 25.02 -11.68
N ARG A 322 -9.45 25.26 -11.88
CA ARG A 322 -10.52 24.87 -10.96
C ARG A 322 -11.52 24.00 -11.71
N TYR A 323 -11.83 22.85 -11.12
CA TYR A 323 -12.95 22.02 -11.54
C TYR A 323 -14.22 22.53 -10.87
N ASN A 324 -15.19 22.96 -11.67
CA ASN A 324 -16.53 23.24 -11.17
C ASN A 324 -17.39 22.00 -11.41
N LEU A 325 -17.48 21.18 -10.37
CA LEU A 325 -18.38 20.04 -10.35
C LEU A 325 -19.74 20.53 -9.84
N LEU A 326 -20.73 20.58 -10.73
CA LEU A 326 -22.09 20.91 -10.31
C LEU A 326 -22.69 19.67 -9.63
N LYS A 327 -22.82 19.80 -8.30
CA LYS A 327 -23.38 18.90 -7.28
C LYS A 327 -22.36 18.05 -6.52
N GLU A 328 -22.02 18.58 -5.34
CA GLU A 328 -21.12 18.11 -4.26
C GLU A 328 -21.45 16.73 -3.64
N ARG A 329 -22.27 15.86 -4.27
CA ARG A 329 -22.63 14.55 -3.70
C ARG A 329 -22.24 13.32 -4.51
N GLN A 330 -21.61 13.49 -5.67
CA GLN A 330 -21.24 12.38 -6.56
C GLN A 330 -19.78 12.39 -7.04
N ILE A 331 -18.87 12.86 -6.19
CA ILE A 331 -17.42 12.82 -6.46
C ILE A 331 -16.76 12.03 -5.33
N ARG A 332 -16.92 10.72 -5.34
CA ARG A 332 -16.08 9.83 -4.52
C ARG A 332 -15.38 8.73 -5.31
N ASP A 333 -15.72 8.53 -6.59
CA ASP A 333 -15.36 7.28 -7.26
C ASP A 333 -14.43 7.40 -8.49
N ASN A 334 -13.83 8.56 -8.79
CA ASN A 334 -12.91 8.66 -9.94
C ASN A 334 -11.45 8.89 -9.51
N LEU A 335 -10.73 7.76 -9.39
CA LEU A 335 -9.28 7.61 -9.19
C LEU A 335 -8.42 8.39 -10.22
N THR A 336 -8.98 8.74 -11.37
CA THR A 336 -8.29 9.48 -12.45
C THR A 336 -7.92 10.92 -12.05
N LEU A 337 -8.68 11.55 -11.16
CA LEU A 337 -8.48 12.97 -10.78
C LEU A 337 -7.33 13.16 -9.78
N ALA A 338 -7.08 12.20 -8.90
CA ALA A 338 -5.94 12.25 -7.99
C ALA A 338 -4.61 12.08 -8.75
N PHE A 339 -4.62 11.25 -9.79
CA PHE A 339 -3.43 10.91 -10.59
C PHE A 339 -2.88 12.10 -11.39
N LEU A 340 -3.75 12.89 -12.04
CA LEU A 340 -3.35 14.06 -12.83
C LEU A 340 -2.72 15.17 -11.98
N SER A 341 -3.13 15.31 -10.72
CA SER A 341 -2.63 16.36 -9.82
C SER A 341 -1.16 16.16 -9.42
N ARG A 342 -0.68 14.91 -9.33
CA ARG A 342 0.69 14.62 -8.86
C ARG A 342 1.73 14.62 -9.97
N HIS A 343 1.37 14.30 -11.21
CA HIS A 343 2.37 14.23 -12.29
C HIS A 343 2.85 15.60 -12.82
N MET A 344 2.12 16.69 -12.59
CA MET A 344 2.58 18.03 -13.02
C MET A 344 3.52 18.73 -12.02
N ALA A 345 3.71 18.20 -10.81
CA ALA A 345 4.54 18.82 -9.78
C ALA A 345 6.07 18.73 -10.07
N LEU A 346 6.49 18.04 -11.13
CA LEU A 346 7.90 17.79 -11.48
C LEU A 346 8.56 18.87 -12.36
N SER A 347 7.92 20.02 -12.62
CA SER A 347 8.52 21.08 -13.44
C SER A 347 8.47 22.46 -12.79
N GLN A 348 9.39 22.75 -11.85
CA GLN A 348 9.64 24.12 -11.38
C GLN A 348 11.11 24.39 -11.09
N TRP A 349 11.82 25.01 -12.04
CA TRP A 349 13.01 25.84 -11.78
C TRP A 349 13.05 27.01 -12.77
N LEU A 350 12.99 28.25 -12.27
CA LEU A 350 13.72 29.47 -12.70
C LEU A 350 13.10 30.74 -12.03
N PRO A 351 13.93 31.72 -11.60
CA PRO A 351 13.50 32.85 -10.77
C PRO A 351 12.86 34.01 -11.58
N PRO A 352 12.13 34.94 -10.94
CA PRO A 352 11.32 35.94 -11.63
C PRO A 352 12.12 37.21 -11.96
N THR A 353 12.00 37.71 -13.18
CA THR A 353 12.27 39.12 -13.51
C THR A 353 11.00 39.79 -14.05
N HIS A 354 10.77 41.00 -13.57
CA HIS A 354 9.56 41.81 -13.73
C HIS A 354 9.21 42.15 -15.19
N SER A 355 7.94 41.99 -15.57
CA SER A 355 7.15 42.98 -16.33
C SER A 355 5.69 42.51 -16.50
N ALA A 356 4.78 43.47 -16.69
CA ALA A 356 3.34 43.40 -16.50
C ALA A 356 2.62 42.19 -17.13
N ILE A 357 1.73 41.58 -16.34
CA ILE A 357 0.98 40.36 -16.65
C ILE A 357 -0.52 40.66 -16.61
N TYR A 358 -1.25 40.33 -17.68
CA TYR A 358 -2.72 40.35 -17.72
C TYR A 358 -3.30 38.95 -17.49
N LYS A 359 -4.42 38.89 -16.77
CA LYS A 359 -5.07 37.66 -16.30
C LYS A 359 -6.37 37.43 -17.07
N GLU A 360 -6.48 36.35 -17.85
CA GLU A 360 -7.72 35.94 -18.53
C GLU A 360 -8.21 34.56 -18.05
N ARG A 361 -9.54 34.35 -18.08
CA ARG A 361 -10.20 33.10 -17.67
C ARG A 361 -10.92 32.46 -18.86
N GLU A 362 -10.68 31.17 -19.11
CA GLU A 362 -11.36 30.36 -20.14
C GLU A 362 -11.99 29.09 -19.54
N THR A 363 -13.07 28.60 -20.17
CA THR A 363 -13.83 27.40 -19.74
C THR A 363 -13.88 26.38 -20.89
N VAL A 364 -13.52 25.10 -20.64
CA VAL A 364 -13.47 24.03 -21.67
C VAL A 364 -14.32 22.81 -21.26
N LYS A 365 -14.90 22.09 -22.24
CA LYS A 365 -15.79 20.93 -22.04
C LYS A 365 -15.04 19.58 -22.16
N PRO A 366 -15.52 18.49 -21.53
CA PRO A 366 -14.77 17.22 -21.41
C PRO A 366 -14.79 16.29 -22.63
N SER A 367 -15.60 16.56 -23.67
CA SER A 367 -15.68 15.70 -24.87
C SER A 367 -14.45 15.78 -25.78
N ASP A 368 -13.44 16.54 -25.39
CA ASP A 368 -12.24 16.84 -26.18
C ASP A 368 -10.97 16.23 -25.53
N GLU A 369 -11.08 15.15 -24.75
CA GLU A 369 -9.94 14.48 -24.08
C GLU A 369 -8.83 14.05 -25.06
N GLY A 370 -9.20 13.63 -26.28
CA GLY A 370 -8.25 13.38 -27.37
C GLY A 370 -7.52 14.63 -27.86
N ALA A 371 -8.15 15.81 -27.78
CA ALA A 371 -7.53 17.09 -28.15
C ALA A 371 -6.55 17.58 -27.07
N ILE A 372 -6.78 17.24 -25.80
CA ILE A 372 -5.87 17.56 -24.68
C ILE A 372 -4.60 16.70 -24.77
N PHE A 373 -4.74 15.41 -25.06
CA PHE A 373 -3.60 14.51 -25.29
C PHE A 373 -2.83 14.90 -26.57
N ALA A 374 -3.54 15.20 -27.66
CA ALA A 374 -2.95 15.69 -28.91
C ALA A 374 -2.24 17.04 -28.75
N MET A 375 -2.74 17.97 -27.91
CA MET A 375 -2.08 19.25 -27.62
C MET A 375 -0.80 19.09 -26.78
N LEU A 376 -0.75 18.12 -25.87
CA LEU A 376 0.42 17.86 -25.03
C LEU A 376 1.53 17.13 -25.82
N GLU A 377 1.17 16.19 -26.70
CA GLU A 377 2.14 15.53 -27.58
C GLU A 377 2.62 16.43 -28.73
N THR A 378 1.75 17.26 -29.33
CA THR A 378 2.21 18.23 -30.34
C THR A 378 3.17 19.28 -29.78
N LYS A 379 3.11 19.56 -28.47
CA LYS A 379 4.08 20.42 -27.79
C LYS A 379 5.45 19.74 -27.64
N LYS A 380 5.49 18.44 -27.27
CA LYS A 380 6.72 17.63 -27.29
C LYS A 380 7.29 17.51 -28.72
N CYS A 381 6.44 17.36 -29.74
CA CYS A 381 6.86 17.33 -31.15
C CYS A 381 7.43 18.68 -31.65
N LYS A 382 6.88 19.82 -31.23
CA LYS A 382 7.44 21.15 -31.57
C LYS A 382 8.74 21.46 -30.82
N GLU A 383 8.89 20.95 -29.61
CA GLU A 383 10.15 21.05 -28.85
C GLU A 383 11.24 20.13 -29.43
N ALA A 384 10.86 18.97 -30.00
CA ALA A 384 11.77 18.08 -30.73
C ALA A 384 12.25 18.67 -32.08
N GLN A 385 11.43 19.49 -32.76
CA GLN A 385 11.85 20.23 -33.97
C GLN A 385 12.93 21.29 -33.71
N ASN A 386 13.14 21.68 -32.44
CA ASN A 386 14.22 22.58 -32.03
C ASN A 386 15.52 21.86 -31.63
N GLY A 387 15.67 20.57 -32.00
CA GLY A 387 16.97 19.89 -32.08
C GLY A 387 17.44 19.13 -30.84
N ILE A 388 16.55 18.60 -30.00
CA ILE A 388 16.94 17.99 -28.70
C ILE A 388 16.84 16.43 -28.67
N CYS A 389 16.35 15.75 -29.70
CA CYS A 389 16.32 14.27 -29.74
C CYS A 389 16.68 13.70 -31.12
N GLN A 390 17.36 12.53 -31.14
CA GLN A 390 17.69 11.83 -32.38
C GLN A 390 16.42 11.29 -33.06
N ALA A 391 16.28 11.56 -34.36
CA ALA A 391 15.06 11.39 -35.16
C ALA A 391 14.53 9.93 -35.26
N GLY A 392 15.31 8.92 -34.89
CA GLY A 392 14.93 7.50 -35.01
C GLY A 392 13.91 7.03 -33.97
N GLU A 393 13.89 7.61 -32.76
CA GLU A 393 12.99 7.17 -31.68
C GLU A 393 11.56 7.70 -31.86
N VAL A 394 11.41 8.85 -32.53
CA VAL A 394 10.12 9.51 -32.77
C VAL A 394 9.29 8.77 -33.83
N GLN A 395 9.93 8.22 -34.87
CA GLN A 395 9.22 7.42 -35.88
C GLN A 395 8.70 6.09 -35.33
N GLY A 396 9.42 5.47 -34.39
CA GLY A 396 8.97 4.24 -33.72
C GLY A 396 7.75 4.47 -32.80
N ALA A 397 7.72 5.60 -32.11
CA ALA A 397 6.59 5.99 -31.25
C ALA A 397 5.33 6.34 -32.07
N LEU A 398 5.48 7.10 -33.17
CA LEU A 398 4.37 7.43 -34.07
C LEU A 398 3.77 6.19 -34.74
N ALA A 399 4.60 5.22 -35.14
CA ALA A 399 4.13 3.98 -35.75
C ALA A 399 3.31 3.13 -34.76
N LYS A 400 3.75 3.03 -33.49
CA LYS A 400 3.00 2.34 -32.43
C LYS A 400 1.66 3.02 -32.11
N LEU A 401 1.65 4.35 -32.08
CA LEU A 401 0.42 5.13 -31.87
C LEU A 401 -0.58 4.98 -33.02
N GLN A 402 -0.12 4.98 -34.27
CA GLN A 402 -0.97 4.69 -35.43
C GLN A 402 -1.50 3.25 -35.42
N GLN A 403 -0.72 2.30 -34.92
CA GLN A 403 -1.13 0.90 -34.80
C GLN A 403 -2.20 0.72 -33.70
N MET A 404 -2.07 1.42 -32.57
CA MET A 404 -3.08 1.44 -31.50
C MET A 404 -4.39 2.11 -31.96
N MET A 405 -4.31 3.22 -32.69
CA MET A 405 -5.49 3.92 -33.21
C MET A 405 -6.24 3.15 -34.31
N GLN A 406 -5.55 2.28 -35.07
CA GLN A 406 -6.22 1.42 -36.05
C GLN A 406 -6.91 0.21 -35.43
N MET A 407 -6.48 -0.24 -34.24
CA MET A 407 -7.13 -1.36 -33.53
C MET A 407 -8.47 -0.96 -32.88
N GLU A 408 -8.63 0.30 -32.45
CA GLU A 408 -9.88 0.75 -31.81
C GLU A 408 -11.01 1.11 -32.80
N MET A 409 -10.76 1.11 -34.12
CA MET A 409 -11.81 1.38 -35.12
C MET A 409 -12.47 0.12 -35.71
N VAL A 410 -12.14 -1.08 -35.21
CA VAL A 410 -12.84 -2.32 -35.58
C VAL A 410 -13.15 -3.13 -34.32
N THR A 411 -14.13 -2.69 -33.55
CA THR A 411 -15.06 -3.54 -32.75
C THR A 411 -16.28 -2.75 -32.36
#